data_AF-A0A2K3LU03-F1
#
_entry.id   AF-A0A2K3LU03-F1
#
_cell.length_a   1.000
_cell.length_b   1.000
_cell.length_c   1.000
_cell.angle_alpha   90.00
_cell.angle_beta   90.00
_cell.angle_gamma   90.00
#
_symmetry.space_group_name_H-M   'P 1'
#
loop_
_entity.id
_entity.type
_entity.pdbx_description
1 polymer ?
#
loop_
_entity_poly.entity_id
_entity_poly.type
_entity_poly.pdbx_seq_one_letter_code
_entity_poly.pdbx_strand_id
1 'polypeptide(L)'
;MLYEICEKSGKKLDIRQWGNGAKSTASVYVDEELVALASSDRKDIAKLDAAKLALHKLEPVLPSVTVADFCTSFDGTFDIEAAKQKLHKICEMKNWTKPVYSIEKDEGNAQNKIYVAAVEIATPDGRLRMLGDEKSRLKVAQNSAASLMIRGLQQGKYL
;
A
#
# COMPACT_ATOMS: atom_id res chain seq x y z
N MET A 1 14.58 20.92 13.37
CA MET A 1 14.00 19.69 12.76
C MET A 1 13.72 19.80 11.26
N LEU A 2 12.67 20.49 10.76
CA LEU A 2 12.39 20.53 9.30
C LEU A 2 13.55 21.13 8.47
N TYR A 3 14.15 22.22 8.98
CA TYR A 3 15.29 22.88 8.34
C TYR A 3 16.52 21.97 8.27
N GLU A 4 16.84 21.27 9.37
CA GLU A 4 17.96 20.31 9.43
C GLU A 4 17.77 19.12 8.49
N ILE A 5 16.54 18.63 8.31
CA ILE A 5 16.23 17.55 7.36
C ILE A 5 16.50 18.01 5.92
N CYS A 6 16.01 19.21 5.57
CA CYS A 6 16.23 19.78 4.25
C CYS A 6 17.72 20.05 3.97
N GLU A 7 18.43 20.61 4.96
CA GLU A 7 19.87 20.88 4.90
C GLU A 7 20.69 19.59 4.69
N LYS A 8 20.39 18.52 5.43
CA LYS A 8 21.03 17.20 5.23
C LYS A 8 20.75 16.58 3.87
N SER A 9 19.55 16.80 3.34
CA SER A 9 19.16 16.31 2.01
C SER A 9 19.66 17.18 0.85
N GLY A 10 20.32 18.31 1.14
CA GLY A 10 20.77 19.26 0.12
C GLY A 10 19.63 20.03 -0.57
N LYS A 11 18.43 20.05 0.02
CA LYS A 11 17.22 20.60 -0.57
C LYS A 11 16.88 21.98 -0.02
N LYS A 12 16.34 22.86 -0.86
CA LYS A 12 16.00 24.25 -0.49
C LYS A 12 14.58 24.32 0.07
N LEU A 13 14.46 24.70 1.34
CA LEU A 13 13.18 24.90 2.02
C LEU A 13 12.67 26.34 1.84
N ASP A 14 11.44 26.52 1.36
CA ASP A 14 10.73 27.80 1.28
C ASP A 14 9.36 27.69 1.98
N ILE A 15 9.07 28.58 2.94
CA ILE A 15 7.80 28.58 3.68
C ILE A 15 7.08 29.88 3.37
N ARG A 16 5.95 29.78 2.67
CA ARG A 16 5.12 30.94 2.32
C ARG A 16 3.87 30.97 3.16
N GLN A 17 3.53 32.16 3.63
CA GLN A 17 2.34 32.40 4.41
C GLN A 17 1.50 33.51 3.77
N TRP A 18 0.22 33.24 3.59
CA TRP A 18 -0.75 34.23 3.12
C TRP A 18 -2.09 34.04 3.83
N GLY A 19 -2.85 35.11 4.02
CA GLY A 19 -4.15 35.01 4.70
C GLY A 19 -4.89 36.34 4.77
N ASN A 20 -6.23 36.26 4.76
CA ASN A 20 -7.13 37.41 4.69
C ASN A 20 -7.77 37.76 6.06
N GLY A 21 -7.00 37.69 7.15
CA GLY A 21 -7.46 38.02 8.51
C GLY A 21 -8.37 36.98 9.19
N ALA A 22 -9.31 36.35 8.45
CA ALA A 22 -10.21 35.33 8.98
C ALA A 22 -9.63 33.90 8.93
N LYS A 23 -8.71 33.63 8.00
CA LYS A 23 -7.98 32.37 7.85
C LYS A 23 -6.58 32.66 7.36
N SER A 24 -5.59 32.10 8.03
CA SER A 24 -4.20 32.08 7.63
C SER A 24 -3.87 30.74 6.98
N THR A 25 -3.23 30.77 5.83
CA THR A 25 -2.72 29.59 5.12
C THR A 25 -1.20 29.64 5.11
N ALA A 26 -0.57 28.52 5.43
CA ALA A 26 0.86 28.33 5.31
C ALA A 26 1.14 27.16 4.37
N SER A 27 2.17 27.33 3.56
CA SER A 27 2.63 26.37 2.57
C SER A 27 4.12 26.16 2.73
N VAL A 28 4.56 24.93 2.52
CA VAL A 28 5.94 24.51 2.62
C VAL A 28 6.34 23.93 1.29
N TYR A 29 7.38 24.52 0.69
CA TYR A 29 8.00 24.10 -0.54
C TYR A 29 9.39 23.56 -0.25
N VAL A 30 9.75 22.47 -0.93
CA VAL A 30 11.10 21.90 -0.89
C VAL A 30 11.53 21.72 -2.35
N ASP A 31 12.66 22.32 -2.73
CA ASP A 31 13.14 22.36 -4.13
C ASP A 31 12.08 22.88 -5.12
N GLU A 32 11.36 23.95 -4.74
CA GLU A 32 10.29 24.58 -5.52
C GLU A 32 9.00 23.73 -5.66
N GLU A 33 8.97 22.50 -5.14
CA GLU A 33 7.76 21.67 -5.09
C GLU A 33 6.97 21.87 -3.80
N LEU A 34 5.64 21.96 -3.90
CA LEU A 34 4.75 22.08 -2.74
C LEU A 34 4.67 20.74 -1.99
N VAL A 35 5.29 20.67 -0.81
CA VAL A 35 5.26 19.47 0.04
C VAL A 35 4.03 19.48 0.95
N ALA A 36 3.70 20.62 1.56
CA ALA A 36 2.61 20.70 2.52
C ALA A 36 1.88 22.04 2.46
N LEU A 37 0.59 22.01 2.79
CA LEU A 37 -0.29 23.16 2.86
C LEU A 37 -1.21 22.97 4.07
N ALA A 38 -1.35 23.99 4.92
CA ALA A 38 -2.29 23.98 6.02
C ALA A 38 -2.93 25.35 6.21
N SER A 39 -4.18 25.36 6.63
CA SER A 39 -4.93 26.59 6.92
C SER A 39 -5.53 26.54 8.31
N SER A 40 -5.45 27.65 9.05
CA SER A 40 -6.00 27.79 10.39
C SER A 40 -6.51 29.22 10.61
N ASP A 41 -7.38 29.40 11.59
CA ASP A 41 -7.79 30.70 12.12
C ASP A 41 -6.60 31.49 12.69
N ARG A 42 -5.54 30.80 13.10
CA ARG A 42 -4.33 31.42 13.62
C ARG A 42 -3.10 31.20 12.74
N LYS A 43 -2.29 32.25 12.61
CA LYS A 43 -1.08 32.30 11.78
C LYS A 43 0.01 31.32 12.22
N ASP A 44 0.19 31.19 13.53
CA ASP A 44 1.15 30.29 14.16
C ASP A 44 0.73 28.83 14.01
N ILE A 45 -0.56 28.53 14.18
CA ILE A 45 -1.10 27.18 14.02
C ILE A 45 -0.99 26.72 12.56
N ALA A 46 -1.37 27.57 11.60
CA ALA A 46 -1.24 27.23 10.17
C ALA A 46 0.20 26.84 9.80
N LYS A 47 1.19 27.61 10.29
CA LYS A 47 2.61 27.34 10.03
C LYS A 47 3.09 26.06 10.70
N LEU A 48 2.66 25.82 11.94
CA LEU A 48 3.03 24.64 12.71
C LEU A 48 2.44 23.37 12.09
N ASP A 49 1.19 23.40 11.65
CA ASP A 49 0.54 22.27 10.96
C ASP A 49 1.16 22.00 9.60
N ALA A 50 1.47 23.04 8.82
CA ALA A 50 2.17 22.88 7.55
C ALA A 50 3.58 22.29 7.74
N ALA A 51 4.30 22.71 8.78
CA ALA A 51 5.63 22.17 9.11
C ALA A 51 5.56 20.71 9.60
N LYS A 52 4.56 20.36 10.42
CA LYS A 52 4.31 18.97 10.84
C LYS A 52 3.98 18.08 9.64
N LEU A 53 3.10 18.54 8.76
CA LEU A 53 2.72 17.78 7.56
C LEU A 53 3.90 17.60 6.61
N ALA A 54 4.74 18.63 6.46
CA ALA A 54 5.98 18.53 5.70
C ALA A 54 6.97 17.55 6.34
N LEU A 55 7.12 17.58 7.67
CA LEU A 55 8.01 16.67 8.39
C LEU A 55 7.57 15.22 8.22
N HIS A 56 6.27 14.92 8.36
CA HIS A 56 5.74 13.58 8.13
C HIS A 56 5.90 13.09 6.66
N LYS A 57 6.01 14.02 5.70
CA LYS A 57 6.27 13.69 4.29
C LYS A 57 7.76 13.57 3.95
N LEU A 58 8.64 14.23 4.71
CA LEU A 58 10.08 14.28 4.48
C LEU A 58 10.88 13.33 5.37
N GLU A 59 10.31 12.90 6.51
CA GLU A 59 10.87 11.77 7.26
C GLU A 59 10.85 10.54 6.34
N PRO A 60 11.98 9.81 6.20
CA PRO A 60 11.96 8.52 5.55
C PRO A 60 10.98 7.66 6.35
N VAL A 61 9.91 7.26 5.67
CA VAL A 61 8.80 6.43 6.15
C VAL A 61 9.29 5.47 7.23
N LEU A 62 9.15 5.87 8.50
CA LEU A 62 8.93 4.89 9.54
C LEU A 62 7.55 4.33 9.21
N PRO A 63 7.41 3.01 8.97
CA PRO A 63 6.20 2.45 8.39
C PRO A 63 5.07 2.56 9.41
N SER A 64 4.39 3.71 9.37
CA SER A 64 3.09 3.90 9.96
C SER A 64 2.13 3.15 9.08
N VAL A 65 1.86 1.92 9.51
CA VAL A 65 0.94 0.91 8.97
C VAL A 65 -0.29 1.57 8.34
N THR A 66 -0.16 1.95 7.08
CA THR A 66 -1.24 2.39 6.22
C THR A 66 -1.19 1.48 5.01
N VAL A 67 -2.37 1.06 4.56
CA VAL A 67 -2.62 0.07 3.50
C VAL A 67 -1.75 0.20 2.23
N ALA A 68 -1.18 1.38 1.97
CA ALA A 68 -0.24 1.63 0.88
C ALA A 68 1.15 0.98 1.11
N ASP A 69 1.67 0.94 2.34
CA ASP A 69 2.99 0.36 2.68
C ASP A 69 3.04 -1.17 2.49
N PHE A 70 1.90 -1.85 2.60
CA PHE A 70 1.83 -3.28 2.26
C PHE A 70 1.93 -3.54 0.75
N CYS A 71 1.64 -2.55 -0.08
CA CYS A 71 1.71 -2.66 -1.54
C CYS A 71 3.01 -2.09 -2.11
N THR A 72 3.63 -1.10 -1.46
CA THR A 72 4.87 -0.45 -1.93
C THR A 72 6.15 -1.01 -1.31
N SER A 73 6.12 -1.68 -0.16
CA SER A 73 7.28 -2.43 0.38
C SER A 73 7.52 -3.77 -0.32
N PHE A 74 7.11 -3.88 -1.59
CA PHE A 74 7.17 -5.11 -2.37
C PHE A 74 8.28 -5.00 -3.43
N ASP A 75 9.51 -4.77 -2.96
CA ASP A 75 10.70 -4.90 -3.77
C ASP A 75 11.09 -6.39 -3.86
N GLY A 76 10.71 -7.03 -4.97
CA GLY A 76 11.52 -8.09 -5.57
C GLY A 76 11.30 -9.54 -5.13
N THR A 77 10.76 -9.85 -3.94
CA THR A 77 10.60 -11.26 -3.50
C THR A 77 9.16 -11.60 -3.10
N PHE A 78 8.39 -12.14 -4.06
CA PHE A 78 7.09 -12.76 -3.73
C PHE A 78 7.45 -14.08 -3.09
N ASP A 79 7.60 -14.08 -1.76
CA ASP A 79 7.56 -15.32 -1.00
C ASP A 79 6.17 -15.90 -1.19
N ILE A 80 6.05 -16.76 -2.21
CA ILE A 80 4.85 -17.54 -2.53
C ILE A 80 4.35 -18.17 -1.23
N GLU A 81 5.25 -18.63 -0.36
CA GLU A 81 4.93 -19.21 0.95
C GLU A 81 3.99 -18.38 1.84
N ALA A 82 4.07 -17.04 1.79
CA ALA A 82 3.26 -16.14 2.62
C ALA A 82 2.04 -15.54 1.89
N ALA A 83 1.88 -15.78 0.59
CA ALA A 83 0.88 -15.11 -0.24
C ALA A 83 -0.57 -15.33 0.25
N LYS A 84 -0.91 -16.54 0.69
CA LYS A 84 -2.24 -16.86 1.23
C LYS A 84 -2.57 -16.06 2.50
N GLN A 85 -1.60 -15.92 3.40
CA GLN A 85 -1.79 -15.12 4.63
C GLN A 85 -1.91 -13.64 4.32
N LYS A 86 -1.12 -13.14 3.37
CA LYS A 86 -1.18 -11.75 2.91
C LYS A 86 -2.55 -11.42 2.32
N LEU A 87 -3.09 -12.27 1.45
CA LEU A 87 -4.43 -12.07 0.87
C LEU A 87 -5.52 -12.05 1.96
N HIS A 88 -5.39 -12.90 2.99
CA HIS A 88 -6.33 -12.91 4.11
C HIS A 88 -6.34 -11.57 4.86
N LYS A 89 -5.16 -11.03 5.20
CA LYS A 89 -5.02 -9.73 5.86
C LYS A 89 -5.62 -8.60 5.02
N ILE A 90 -5.38 -8.61 3.71
CA ILE A 90 -5.96 -7.62 2.79
C ILE A 90 -7.49 -7.66 2.85
N CYS A 91 -8.08 -8.85 2.81
CA CYS A 91 -9.54 -9.01 2.87
C CYS A 91 -10.09 -8.52 4.21
N GLU A 92 -9.45 -8.85 5.32
CA GLU A 92 -9.85 -8.39 6.66
C GLU A 92 -9.78 -6.86 6.78
N MET A 93 -8.70 -6.24 6.30
CA MET A 93 -8.52 -4.80 6.34
C MET A 93 -9.53 -4.04 5.47
N LYS A 94 -9.87 -4.59 4.30
CA LYS A 94 -10.84 -3.97 3.37
C LYS A 94 -12.30 -4.34 3.70
N ASN A 95 -12.54 -5.08 4.79
CA ASN A 95 -13.85 -5.66 5.14
C ASN A 95 -14.47 -6.49 4.00
N TRP A 96 -13.63 -7.17 3.21
CA TRP A 96 -14.07 -8.11 2.19
C TRP A 96 -14.35 -9.47 2.79
N THR A 97 -15.12 -10.29 2.07
CA THR A 97 -15.36 -11.68 2.47
C THR A 97 -14.05 -12.46 2.46
N LYS A 98 -13.93 -13.45 3.36
CA LYS A 98 -12.75 -14.33 3.42
C LYS A 98 -12.50 -15.00 2.06
N PRO A 99 -11.25 -15.08 1.60
CA PRO A 99 -10.91 -15.73 0.33
C PRO A 99 -11.23 -17.22 0.36
N VAL A 100 -11.94 -17.67 -0.66
CA VAL A 100 -12.33 -19.08 -0.84
C VAL A 100 -11.35 -19.72 -1.82
N TYR A 101 -10.79 -20.87 -1.44
CA TYR A 101 -9.84 -21.61 -2.29
C TYR A 101 -10.48 -22.91 -2.78
N SER A 102 -10.45 -23.14 -4.08
CA SER A 102 -10.86 -24.40 -4.73
C SER A 102 -9.67 -25.05 -5.42
N ILE A 103 -9.69 -26.38 -5.54
CA ILE A 103 -8.71 -27.12 -6.34
C ILE A 103 -9.39 -27.40 -7.69
N GLU A 104 -8.79 -26.91 -8.77
CA GLU A 104 -9.32 -27.08 -10.12
C GLU A 104 -8.74 -28.31 -10.82
N LYS A 105 -7.50 -28.67 -10.48
CA LYS A 105 -6.84 -29.88 -10.98
C LYS A 105 -6.02 -30.52 -9.86
N ASP A 106 -6.17 -31.83 -9.68
CA ASP A 106 -5.36 -32.65 -8.76
C ASP A 106 -4.76 -33.89 -9.45
N GLU A 107 -4.53 -33.78 -10.75
CA GLU A 107 -4.09 -34.88 -11.59
C GLU A 107 -2.57 -35.14 -11.47
N GLY A 108 -2.19 -36.41 -11.58
CA GLY A 108 -0.79 -36.83 -11.69
C GLY A 108 -0.49 -38.13 -10.97
N ASN A 109 0.57 -38.81 -11.42
CA ASN A 109 1.08 -40.01 -10.75
C ASN A 109 1.79 -39.61 -9.44
N ALA A 110 2.13 -40.59 -8.58
CA ALA A 110 2.75 -40.33 -7.28
C ALA A 110 4.09 -39.53 -7.35
N GLN A 111 4.74 -39.48 -8.52
CA GLN A 111 6.01 -38.76 -8.73
C GLN A 111 5.83 -37.38 -9.39
N ASN A 112 4.77 -37.16 -10.16
CA ASN A 112 4.46 -35.93 -10.90
C ASN A 112 3.05 -35.44 -10.57
N LYS A 113 2.73 -35.31 -9.28
CA LYS A 113 1.43 -34.81 -8.87
C LYS A 113 1.35 -33.31 -9.11
N ILE A 114 0.36 -32.86 -9.88
CA ILE A 114 0.16 -31.45 -10.22
C ILE A 114 -1.11 -30.96 -9.54
N TYR A 115 -1.01 -29.84 -8.84
CA TYR A 115 -2.12 -29.16 -8.21
C TYR A 115 -2.27 -27.78 -8.82
N VAL A 116 -3.49 -27.47 -9.26
CA VAL A 116 -3.90 -26.11 -9.63
C VAL A 116 -4.99 -25.68 -8.66
N ALA A 117 -4.76 -24.54 -8.00
CA ALA A 117 -5.76 -23.95 -7.10
C ALA A 117 -6.34 -22.69 -7.76
N ALA A 118 -7.61 -22.42 -7.50
CA ALA A 118 -8.22 -21.11 -7.73
C ALA A 118 -8.52 -20.43 -6.40
N VAL A 119 -8.56 -19.11 -6.42
CA VAL A 119 -8.99 -18.29 -5.29
C VAL A 119 -10.08 -17.33 -5.75
N GLU A 120 -11.15 -17.21 -4.95
CA GLU A 120 -12.27 -16.31 -5.18
C GLU A 120 -12.44 -15.37 -3.98
N ILE A 121 -12.64 -14.08 -4.25
CA ILE A 121 -12.95 -13.04 -3.26
C ILE A 121 -14.14 -12.21 -3.74
N ALA A 122 -15.02 -11.80 -2.82
CA ALA A 122 -16.02 -10.79 -3.11
C ALA A 122 -15.46 -9.41 -2.74
N THR A 123 -15.32 -8.55 -3.74
CA THR A 123 -15.02 -7.13 -3.60
C THR A 123 -16.31 -6.32 -3.78
N PRO A 124 -16.34 -5.02 -3.43
CA PRO A 124 -17.50 -4.16 -3.64
C PRO A 124 -17.96 -4.09 -5.10
N ASP A 125 -17.02 -4.25 -6.05
CA ASP A 125 -17.29 -4.18 -7.48
C ASP A 125 -17.71 -5.54 -8.09
N GLY A 126 -17.70 -6.62 -7.30
CA GLY A 126 -18.13 -7.94 -7.73
C GLY A 126 -17.28 -9.07 -7.17
N ARG A 127 -17.43 -10.27 -7.74
CA ARG A 127 -16.61 -11.42 -7.38
C ARG A 127 -15.40 -11.51 -8.31
N LEU A 128 -14.21 -11.53 -7.74
CA LEU A 128 -12.97 -11.76 -8.47
C LEU A 128 -12.53 -13.19 -8.23
N ARG A 129 -12.22 -13.90 -9.31
CA ARG A 129 -11.64 -15.24 -9.28
C ARG A 129 -10.32 -15.24 -10.03
N MET A 130 -9.31 -15.87 -9.45
CA MET A 130 -7.98 -15.99 -10.04
C MET A 130 -7.51 -17.44 -9.98
N LEU A 131 -6.95 -17.93 -11.07
CA LEU A 131 -6.34 -19.24 -11.17
C LEU A 131 -4.85 -19.13 -10.84
N GLY A 132 -4.34 -20.04 -10.00
CA GLY A 132 -2.93 -20.22 -9.72
C GLY A 132 -2.19 -21.03 -10.78
N ASP A 133 -0.87 -21.05 -10.68
CA ASP A 133 -0.02 -21.91 -11.52
C ASP A 133 -0.07 -23.37 -11.07
N GLU A 134 0.32 -24.26 -11.98
CA GLU A 134 0.58 -25.67 -11.71
C GLU A 134 1.74 -25.84 -10.72
N LYS A 135 1.48 -26.48 -9.58
CA LYS A 135 2.49 -26.74 -8.54
C LYS A 135 2.46 -28.19 -8.08
N SER A 136 3.61 -28.70 -7.65
CA SER A 136 3.72 -30.07 -7.13
C SER A 136 3.11 -30.28 -5.74
N ARG A 137 2.76 -29.19 -5.04
CA ARG A 137 2.21 -29.21 -3.68
C ARG A 137 0.98 -28.33 -3.59
N LEU A 138 -0.08 -28.85 -2.98
CA LEU A 138 -1.34 -28.12 -2.77
C LEU A 138 -1.15 -26.76 -2.08
N LYS A 139 -0.33 -26.70 -1.03
CA LYS A 139 -0.03 -25.44 -0.31
C LYS A 139 0.57 -24.39 -1.25
N VAL A 140 1.49 -24.81 -2.12
CA VAL A 140 2.18 -23.92 -3.07
C VAL A 140 1.23 -23.49 -4.19
N ALA A 141 0.31 -24.37 -4.63
CA ALA A 141 -0.73 -24.03 -5.61
C ALA A 141 -1.67 -22.94 -5.09
N GLN A 142 -2.20 -23.09 -3.86
CA GLN A 142 -3.06 -22.09 -3.22
C GLN A 142 -2.35 -20.74 -3.04
N ASN A 143 -1.09 -20.82 -2.66
CA ASN A 143 -0.24 -19.65 -2.51
C ASN A 143 0.02 -18.93 -3.84
N SER A 144 0.28 -19.67 -4.92
CA SER A 144 0.42 -19.10 -6.26
C SER A 144 -0.88 -18.39 -6.68
N ALA A 145 -2.04 -19.01 -6.51
CA ALA A 145 -3.34 -18.38 -6.77
C ALA A 145 -3.52 -17.07 -5.97
N ALA A 146 -3.15 -17.09 -4.68
CA ALA A 146 -3.20 -15.90 -3.83
C ALA A 146 -2.27 -14.79 -4.32
N SER A 147 -1.04 -15.11 -4.74
CA SER A 147 -0.10 -14.11 -5.26
C SER A 147 -0.60 -13.43 -6.53
N LEU A 148 -1.19 -14.20 -7.45
CA LEU A 148 -1.77 -13.66 -8.68
C LEU A 148 -2.98 -12.78 -8.38
N MET A 149 -3.82 -13.19 -7.42
CA MET A 149 -4.95 -12.37 -6.97
C MET A 149 -4.49 -11.02 -6.40
N ILE A 150 -3.49 -11.01 -5.51
CA ILE A 150 -2.94 -9.77 -4.95
C ILE A 150 -2.42 -8.86 -6.06
N ARG A 151 -1.67 -9.41 -7.01
CA ARG A 151 -1.15 -8.65 -8.15
C ARG A 151 -2.29 -8.07 -9.01
N GLY A 152 -3.32 -8.86 -9.28
CA GLY A 152 -4.51 -8.42 -10.01
C GLY A 152 -5.23 -7.27 -9.30
N LEU A 153 -5.34 -7.33 -7.98
CA LEU A 153 -5.92 -6.26 -7.16
C LEU A 153 -5.10 -4.97 -7.23
N GLN A 154 -3.77 -5.06 -7.18
CA GLN A 154 -2.87 -3.91 -7.33
C GLN A 154 -3.00 -3.27 -8.72
N GLN A 155 -3.00 -4.08 -9.78
CA GLN A 155 -3.13 -3.61 -11.15
C GLN A 155 -4.52 -2.99 -11.43
N GLY A 156 -5.56 -3.57 -10.84
CA GLY A 156 -6.93 -3.06 -10.93
C GLY A 156 -7.21 -1.83 -10.06
N LYS A 157 -6.22 -1.29 -9.34
CA LYS A 157 -6.36 -0.17 -8.39
C LYS A 157 -7.40 -0.43 -7.28
N TYR A 158 -7.61 -1.69 -6.93
CA TYR A 158 -8.41 -2.08 -5.75
C TYR A 158 -7.60 -1.89 -4.44
N LEU A 159 -6.28 -1.89 -4.57
CA LEU A 159 -5.30 -1.66 -3.52
C LEU A 159 -4.62 -0.30 -3.68
#